data_AF-A0A8T2R552-F1
#
_entry.id   AF-A0A8T2R552-F1
#
_cell.length_a   1.000
_cell.length_b   1.000
_cell.length_c   1.000
_cell.angle_alpha   90.00
_cell.angle_beta   90.00
_cell.angle_gamma   90.00
#
_symmetry.space_group_name_H-M   'P 1'
#
loop_
_entity.id
_entity.type
_entity.pdbx_description
1 polymer ?
#
loop_
_entity_poly.entity_id
_entity_poly.type
_entity_poly.pdbx_seq_one_letter_code
_entity_poly.pdbx_strand_id
1 'polypeptide(L)'
;MGDKKKADVKNIPHFDQFDDPTNMDISTIHVLPYDHSILLENLMDPAHIPISHDRTDLSAKRENAQALKFEIVERTPRGFCGRYGESSKDDFTFKFRFQAPCIIQNEREIQGKDGNPVRFMAIFMCTPAGQGKSMLIARFAQTGKRSLFSAIPEWLIHQVSNKVFEQDMGFLASQNEVLLREGVPTSRLYLNLKSSDVLVLEYRKWLDKVGHGMPYYIGHRSLSLPSKEALLEAAPAGFLARTASSQPVKGAFGGMFAADLTNRYFRHVVHCSKCRAAFRKLKSVQKMSAILALLSVVIPLTILDRPWRLVSVVVGSVALAALYLCEQAIKMLTTNEMRAHRKTV
;
A
#
# COMPACT_ATOMS: atom_id res chain seq x y z
N MET A 1 -12.25 -3.90 -20.05
CA MET A 1 -12.52 -4.82 -18.91
C MET A 1 -13.39 -5.96 -19.42
N GLY A 2 -13.12 -7.20 -19.04
CA GLY A 2 -13.88 -8.38 -19.50
C GLY A 2 -15.31 -8.42 -18.97
N ASP A 3 -16.17 -9.20 -19.63
CA ASP A 3 -17.55 -9.44 -19.22
C ASP A 3 -17.58 -10.32 -17.96
N LYS A 4 -18.07 -9.77 -16.84
CA LYS A 4 -18.19 -10.49 -15.56
C LYS A 4 -19.01 -11.78 -15.69
N LYS A 5 -20.01 -11.82 -16.58
CA LYS A 5 -20.86 -13.00 -16.77
C LYS A 5 -20.13 -14.17 -17.43
N LYS A 6 -19.03 -13.89 -18.12
CA LYS A 6 -18.18 -14.90 -18.79
C LYS A 6 -16.97 -15.32 -17.96
N ALA A 7 -16.77 -14.71 -16.78
CA ALA A 7 -15.67 -15.06 -15.92
C ALA A 7 -15.93 -16.42 -15.26
N ASP A 8 -15.08 -17.40 -15.53
CA ASP A 8 -15.10 -18.67 -14.81
C ASP A 8 -14.57 -18.47 -13.39
N VAL A 9 -15.46 -18.60 -12.41
CA VAL A 9 -15.17 -18.42 -10.98
C VAL A 9 -14.11 -19.42 -10.50
N LYS A 10 -13.98 -20.59 -11.14
CA LYS A 10 -12.96 -21.59 -10.79
C LYS A 10 -11.53 -21.11 -11.03
N ASN A 11 -11.37 -20.10 -11.89
CA ASN A 11 -10.06 -19.48 -12.16
C ASN A 11 -9.71 -18.36 -11.18
N ILE A 12 -10.63 -17.98 -10.29
CA ILE A 12 -10.36 -17.01 -9.24
C ILE A 12 -9.61 -17.73 -8.12
N PRO A 13 -8.40 -17.26 -7.74
CA PRO A 13 -7.68 -17.80 -6.60
C PRO A 13 -8.55 -17.75 -5.34
N HIS A 14 -8.71 -18.90 -4.71
CA HIS A 14 -9.41 -19.04 -3.43
C HIS A 14 -8.39 -19.11 -2.29
N PHE A 15 -8.73 -18.46 -1.18
CA PHE A 15 -7.89 -18.33 0.01
C PHE A 15 -8.75 -18.70 1.21
N ASP A 16 -8.62 -19.95 1.64
CA ASP A 16 -9.41 -20.62 2.67
C ASP A 16 -9.39 -19.92 4.03
N GLN A 17 -8.39 -19.09 4.29
CA GLN A 17 -8.20 -18.45 5.59
C GLN A 17 -9.15 -17.26 5.81
N PHE A 18 -9.85 -16.82 4.77
CA PHE A 18 -10.92 -15.84 4.88
C PHE A 18 -12.31 -16.48 4.89
N ASP A 19 -12.42 -17.81 4.81
CA ASP A 19 -13.70 -18.50 4.86
C ASP A 19 -14.25 -18.59 6.29
N ASP A 20 -13.36 -18.67 7.29
CA ASP A 20 -13.74 -18.73 8.70
C ASP A 20 -14.02 -17.32 9.26
N PRO A 21 -15.28 -17.00 9.62
CA PRO A 21 -15.65 -15.67 10.14
C PRO A 21 -15.07 -15.39 11.54
N THR A 22 -14.55 -16.41 12.23
CA THR A 22 -13.87 -16.23 13.52
C THR A 22 -12.48 -15.64 13.36
N ASN A 23 -11.86 -15.78 12.18
CA ASN A 23 -10.57 -15.19 11.87
C ASN A 23 -10.66 -13.65 11.84
N MET A 24 -9.54 -13.01 12.18
CA MET A 24 -9.38 -11.58 11.99
C MET A 24 -8.76 -11.32 10.63
N ASP A 25 -9.41 -10.47 9.83
CA ASP A 25 -8.85 -10.03 8.56
C ASP A 25 -8.96 -8.51 8.37
N ILE A 26 -8.00 -7.97 7.61
CA ILE A 26 -8.02 -6.58 7.16
C ILE A 26 -7.53 -6.52 5.71
N SER A 27 -8.16 -5.66 4.91
CA SER A 27 -7.88 -5.52 3.49
C SER A 27 -7.70 -4.07 3.10
N THR A 28 -6.62 -3.75 2.38
CA THR A 28 -6.33 -2.42 1.85
C THR A 28 -6.06 -2.46 0.34
N ILE A 29 -6.23 -1.32 -0.31
CA ILE A 29 -5.99 -1.15 -1.75
C ILE A 29 -5.21 0.14 -2.03
N HIS A 30 -4.24 0.07 -2.93
CA HIS A 30 -3.38 1.20 -3.29
C HIS A 30 -3.10 1.20 -4.80
N VAL A 31 -3.12 2.36 -5.45
CA VAL A 31 -2.66 2.56 -6.83
C VAL A 31 -1.36 3.38 -6.83
N LEU A 32 -0.25 2.75 -7.23
CA LEU A 32 1.10 3.23 -6.98
C LEU A 32 1.78 3.72 -8.28
N PRO A 33 2.65 4.75 -8.21
CA PRO A 33 3.28 5.39 -9.37
C PRO A 33 4.56 4.66 -9.84
N TYR A 34 4.55 3.33 -9.86
CA TYR A 34 5.65 2.52 -10.38
C TYR A 34 5.13 1.16 -10.87
N ASP A 35 5.91 0.52 -11.74
CA ASP A 35 5.50 -0.72 -12.39
C ASP A 35 5.24 -1.86 -11.40
N HIS A 36 4.29 -2.72 -11.75
CA HIS A 36 3.91 -3.86 -10.92
C HIS A 36 5.06 -4.83 -10.66
N SER A 37 6.03 -4.96 -11.58
CA SER A 37 7.19 -5.83 -11.38
C SER A 37 8.14 -5.29 -10.32
N ILE A 38 8.20 -3.97 -10.13
CA ILE A 38 8.98 -3.32 -9.07
C ILE A 38 8.31 -3.51 -7.72
N LEU A 39 6.98 -3.38 -7.68
CA LEU A 39 6.23 -3.67 -6.48
C LEU A 39 6.39 -5.13 -6.04
N LEU A 40 6.27 -6.08 -6.99
CA LEU A 40 6.47 -7.50 -6.72
C LEU A 40 7.90 -7.78 -6.22
N GLU A 41 8.92 -7.17 -6.82
CA GLU A 41 10.30 -7.26 -6.35
C GLU A 41 10.44 -6.78 -4.90
N ASN A 42 9.91 -5.59 -4.56
CA ASN A 42 9.97 -5.08 -3.19
C ASN A 42 9.28 -6.01 -2.17
N LEU A 43 8.10 -6.53 -2.54
CA LEU A 43 7.35 -7.48 -1.69
C LEU A 43 8.04 -8.84 -1.53
N MET A 44 8.98 -9.18 -2.42
CA MET A 44 9.79 -10.40 -2.36
C MET A 44 11.15 -10.19 -1.66
N ASP A 45 11.48 -8.96 -1.28
CA ASP A 45 12.70 -8.64 -0.54
C ASP A 45 12.37 -8.37 0.94
N PRO A 46 12.37 -9.37 1.84
CA PRO A 46 12.17 -9.13 3.26
C PRO A 46 13.31 -8.34 3.93
N ALA A 47 14.49 -8.19 3.31
CA ALA A 47 15.64 -7.55 3.92
C ALA A 47 15.51 -6.02 4.03
N HIS A 48 14.71 -5.38 3.15
CA HIS A 48 14.49 -3.93 3.24
C HIS A 48 13.66 -3.53 4.47
N ILE A 49 12.80 -4.40 4.99
CA ILE A 49 11.80 -4.08 6.03
C ILE A 49 12.43 -3.39 7.26
N PRO A 50 13.45 -3.97 7.93
CA PRO A 50 14.10 -3.31 9.07
C PRO A 50 14.84 -2.02 8.68
N ILE A 51 15.23 -1.84 7.42
CA ILE A 51 16.01 -0.69 6.95
C ILE A 51 15.10 0.51 6.60
N SER A 52 14.13 0.29 5.72
CA SER A 52 13.24 1.32 5.16
C SER A 52 12.13 1.70 6.14
N HIS A 53 11.57 0.73 6.86
CA HIS A 53 10.42 0.92 7.73
C HIS A 53 10.78 1.03 9.22
N ASP A 54 12.02 1.43 9.54
CA ASP A 54 12.49 1.55 10.93
C ASP A 54 11.49 2.33 11.82
N ARG A 55 10.96 1.63 12.82
CA ARG A 55 9.95 2.08 13.81
C ARG A 55 8.62 2.54 13.21
N THR A 56 8.30 2.09 12.00
CA THR A 56 6.98 2.29 11.37
C THR A 56 5.95 1.28 11.89
N ASP A 57 6.42 0.09 12.27
CA ASP A 57 5.67 -0.92 13.02
C ASP A 57 6.58 -1.56 14.09
N LEU A 58 6.00 -2.24 15.07
CA LEU A 58 6.67 -2.87 16.20
C LEU A 58 7.71 -3.92 15.77
N SER A 59 7.54 -4.54 14.60
CA SER A 59 8.45 -5.56 14.05
C SER A 59 9.58 -4.99 13.19
N ALA A 60 9.46 -3.76 12.69
CA ALA A 60 10.40 -3.18 11.74
C ALA A 60 11.43 -2.30 12.47
N LYS A 61 12.39 -2.92 13.16
CA LYS A 61 13.50 -2.20 13.79
C LYS A 61 14.79 -2.41 13.03
N ARG A 62 15.54 -1.33 12.79
CA ARG A 62 16.83 -1.39 12.07
C ARG A 62 17.87 -2.26 12.77
N GLU A 63 17.81 -2.36 14.09
CA GLU A 63 18.66 -3.25 14.90
C GLU A 63 18.45 -4.75 14.60
N ASN A 64 17.31 -5.12 14.00
CA ASN A 64 17.01 -6.49 13.60
C ASN A 64 17.51 -6.83 12.18
N ALA A 65 18.15 -5.89 11.48
CA ALA A 65 18.67 -6.14 10.14
C ALA A 65 19.82 -7.14 10.19
N GLN A 66 19.68 -8.24 9.44
CA GLN A 66 20.64 -9.34 9.40
C GLN A 66 20.57 -10.07 8.06
N ALA A 67 21.54 -10.94 7.81
CA ALA A 67 21.47 -11.86 6.67
C ALA A 67 20.28 -12.82 6.82
N LEU A 68 19.64 -13.13 5.70
CA LEU A 68 18.56 -14.10 5.63
C LEU A 68 19.03 -15.37 4.94
N LYS A 69 18.28 -16.43 5.15
CA LYS A 69 18.42 -17.69 4.41
C LYS A 69 17.13 -17.98 3.67
N PHE A 70 17.28 -18.62 2.52
CA PHE A 70 16.17 -18.94 1.62
C PHE A 70 16.31 -20.36 1.11
N GLU A 71 15.17 -21.02 0.95
CA GLU A 71 15.05 -22.32 0.30
C GLU A 71 13.95 -22.24 -0.75
N ILE A 72 14.23 -22.63 -2.00
CA ILE A 72 13.21 -22.76 -3.03
C ILE A 72 12.73 -24.20 -3.04
N VAL A 73 11.45 -24.39 -2.73
CA VAL A 73 10.83 -25.71 -2.53
C VAL A 73 10.15 -26.19 -3.82
N GLU A 74 9.64 -25.27 -4.64
CA GLU A 74 8.84 -25.62 -5.82
C GLU A 74 9.05 -24.59 -6.93
N ARG A 75 9.12 -25.05 -8.18
CA ARG A 75 9.08 -24.19 -9.38
C ARG A 75 8.08 -24.76 -10.37
N THR A 76 7.15 -23.93 -10.82
CA THR A 76 6.14 -24.30 -11.82
C THR A 76 6.07 -23.22 -12.90
N PRO A 77 5.43 -23.50 -14.05
CA PRO A 77 5.13 -22.44 -15.03
C PRO A 77 4.28 -21.30 -14.44
N ARG A 78 3.48 -21.60 -13.40
CA ARG A 78 2.59 -20.65 -12.73
C ARG A 78 3.25 -19.95 -11.53
N GLY A 79 4.54 -20.14 -11.26
CA GLY A 79 5.26 -19.43 -10.20
C GLY A 79 6.19 -20.33 -9.40
N PHE A 80 6.40 -20.03 -8.12
CA PHE A 80 7.34 -20.77 -7.28
C PHE A 80 6.99 -20.64 -5.79
N CYS A 81 7.51 -21.58 -5.01
CA CYS A 81 7.36 -21.60 -3.56
C CYS A 81 8.73 -21.63 -2.90
N GLY A 82 8.81 -21.01 -1.74
CA GLY A 82 10.02 -21.05 -0.94
C GLY A 82 9.74 -20.90 0.54
N ARG A 83 10.83 -20.92 1.30
CA ARG A 83 10.84 -20.62 2.72
C ARG A 83 11.97 -19.65 2.99
N TYR A 84 11.78 -18.75 3.95
CA TYR A 84 12.83 -17.83 4.36
C TYR A 84 12.78 -17.54 5.85
N GLY A 85 13.91 -17.10 6.38
CA GLY A 85 14.08 -16.79 7.79
C GLY A 85 15.42 -16.14 8.06
N GLU A 86 15.63 -15.79 9.33
CA GLU A 86 16.91 -15.28 9.81
C GLU A 86 18.01 -16.33 9.63
N SER A 87 19.19 -15.93 9.14
CA SER A 87 20.30 -16.88 8.96
C SER A 87 20.87 -17.40 10.28
N SER A 88 20.62 -16.68 11.38
CA SER A 88 21.06 -17.03 12.74
C SER A 88 20.24 -18.14 13.41
N LYS A 89 19.09 -18.51 12.83
CA LYS A 89 18.20 -19.57 13.35
C LYS A 89 18.26 -20.78 12.43
N ASP A 90 18.00 -21.97 12.96
CA ASP A 90 17.98 -23.22 12.18
C ASP A 90 16.67 -23.42 11.41
N ASP A 91 15.57 -22.90 11.91
CA ASP A 91 14.25 -23.02 11.27
C ASP A 91 13.99 -21.89 10.25
N PHE A 92 13.05 -22.14 9.34
CA PHE A 92 12.48 -21.11 8.47
C PHE A 92 11.23 -20.51 9.11
N THR A 93 11.18 -19.19 9.19
CA THR A 93 10.08 -18.47 9.86
C THR A 93 8.87 -18.29 8.95
N PHE A 94 9.09 -18.15 7.64
CA PHE A 94 8.05 -17.82 6.67
C PHE A 94 8.01 -18.83 5.53
N LYS A 95 6.79 -19.20 5.12
CA LYS A 95 6.50 -19.85 3.84
C LYS A 95 6.10 -18.77 2.85
N PHE A 96 6.68 -18.82 1.66
CA PHE A 96 6.45 -17.88 0.59
C PHE A 96 5.88 -18.61 -0.63
N ARG A 97 4.89 -18.00 -1.30
CA ARG A 97 4.42 -18.43 -2.62
C ARG A 97 4.25 -17.23 -3.53
N PHE A 98 4.81 -17.33 -4.73
CA PHE A 98 4.44 -16.50 -5.86
C PHE A 98 3.56 -17.32 -6.80
N GLN A 99 2.37 -16.81 -7.10
CA GLN A 99 1.43 -17.37 -8.06
C GLN A 99 1.14 -16.36 -9.16
N ALA A 100 1.42 -16.76 -10.40
CA ALA A 100 1.18 -15.99 -11.59
C ALA A 100 -0.31 -15.62 -11.73
N PRO A 101 -0.62 -14.41 -12.22
CA PRO A 101 0.36 -13.45 -12.74
C PRO A 101 0.99 -12.53 -11.68
N CYS A 102 0.42 -12.39 -10.48
CA CYS A 102 0.80 -11.28 -9.60
C CYS A 102 0.48 -11.46 -8.11
N ILE A 103 0.37 -12.70 -7.63
CA ILE A 103 -0.04 -12.98 -6.25
C ILE A 103 1.18 -13.40 -5.45
N ILE A 104 1.43 -12.73 -4.34
CA ILE A 104 2.40 -13.13 -3.33
C ILE A 104 1.65 -13.52 -2.07
N GLN A 105 2.05 -14.63 -1.46
CA GLN A 105 1.57 -15.07 -0.17
C GLN A 105 2.75 -15.28 0.76
N ASN A 106 2.67 -14.69 1.95
CA ASN A 106 3.56 -14.96 3.06
C ASN A 106 2.73 -15.53 4.22
N GLU A 107 3.14 -16.68 4.71
CA GLU A 107 2.52 -17.36 5.84
C GLU A 107 3.57 -17.63 6.92
N ARG A 108 3.18 -17.39 8.16
CA ARG A 108 3.97 -17.70 9.35
C ARG A 108 3.04 -18.32 10.39
N GLU A 109 3.51 -19.36 11.06
CA GLU A 109 2.81 -19.96 12.19
C GLU A 109 3.58 -19.66 13.47
N ILE A 110 2.89 -19.23 14.52
CA ILE A 110 3.47 -19.02 15.85
C ILE A 110 2.61 -19.73 16.90
N GLN A 111 3.21 -20.13 18.00
CA GLN A 111 2.43 -20.64 19.13
C GLN A 111 1.63 -19.50 19.78
N GLY A 112 0.32 -19.70 19.90
CA GLY A 112 -0.58 -18.84 20.64
C GLY A 112 -0.37 -18.94 22.14
N LYS A 113 -0.90 -17.94 22.88
CA LYS A 113 -0.80 -17.90 24.35
C LYS A 113 -1.54 -19.06 25.03
N ASP A 114 -2.50 -19.65 24.34
CA ASP A 114 -3.31 -20.80 24.73
C ASP A 114 -2.70 -22.14 24.29
N GLY A 115 -1.50 -22.14 23.71
CA GLY A 115 -0.83 -23.32 23.18
C GLY A 115 -1.29 -23.75 21.78
N ASN A 116 -2.35 -23.13 21.23
CA ASN A 116 -2.83 -23.42 19.89
C ASN A 116 -2.01 -22.66 18.83
N PRO A 117 -1.75 -23.24 17.65
CA PRO A 117 -1.03 -22.55 16.59
C PRO A 117 -1.87 -21.40 16.02
N VAL A 118 -1.25 -20.21 15.95
CA VAL A 118 -1.80 -19.01 15.32
C VAL A 118 -1.08 -18.79 14.00
N ARG A 119 -1.82 -18.82 12.91
CA ARG A 119 -1.32 -18.55 11.57
C ARG A 119 -1.54 -17.09 11.23
N PHE A 120 -0.48 -16.44 10.76
CA PHE A 120 -0.47 -15.10 10.21
C PHE A 120 -0.24 -15.20 8.71
N MET A 121 -1.07 -14.50 7.96
CA MET A 121 -1.00 -14.50 6.52
C MET A 121 -1.06 -13.10 5.94
N ALA A 122 -0.20 -12.86 4.96
CA ALA A 122 -0.20 -11.67 4.14
C ALA A 122 -0.30 -12.07 2.67
N ILE A 123 -1.37 -11.66 2.00
CA ILE A 123 -1.61 -11.90 0.59
C ILE A 123 -1.58 -10.57 -0.14
N PHE A 124 -0.74 -10.47 -1.15
CA PHE A 124 -0.58 -9.29 -1.98
C PHE A 124 -0.94 -9.64 -3.42
N MET A 125 -1.97 -8.97 -3.96
CA MET A 125 -2.36 -9.07 -5.36
C MET A 125 -1.91 -7.79 -6.07
N CYS A 126 -0.89 -7.90 -6.93
CA CYS A 126 -0.16 -6.77 -7.51
C CYS A 126 -0.42 -6.64 -9.00
N THR A 127 -1.58 -6.15 -9.38
CA THR A 127 -1.98 -6.07 -10.79
C THR A 127 -1.39 -4.84 -11.50
N PRO A 128 -1.01 -4.92 -12.79
CA PRO A 128 -0.72 -3.74 -13.59
C PRO A 128 -1.94 -2.81 -13.67
N ALA A 129 -1.73 -1.50 -13.50
CA ALA A 129 -2.78 -0.47 -13.65
C ALA A 129 -2.57 0.44 -14.89
N GLY A 130 -1.55 0.12 -15.69
CA GLY A 130 -1.03 0.88 -16.83
C GLY A 130 0.50 0.86 -16.80
N GLN A 131 1.15 1.28 -17.87
CA GLN A 131 2.61 1.33 -17.89
C GLN A 131 3.16 2.23 -16.77
N GLY A 132 4.11 1.71 -16.00
CA GLY A 132 4.70 2.40 -14.86
C GLY A 132 3.72 2.65 -13.70
N LYS A 133 2.58 1.93 -13.66
CA LYS A 133 1.58 2.04 -12.60
C LYS A 133 1.14 0.65 -12.14
N SER A 134 0.91 0.51 -10.85
CA SER A 134 0.46 -0.75 -10.26
C SER A 134 -0.71 -0.54 -9.32
N MET A 135 -1.52 -1.58 -9.16
CA MET A 135 -2.57 -1.65 -8.15
C MET A 135 -2.25 -2.81 -7.22
N LEU A 136 -2.19 -2.51 -5.94
CA LEU A 136 -2.01 -3.46 -4.86
C LEU A 136 -3.33 -3.66 -4.13
N ILE A 137 -3.75 -4.90 -3.97
CA ILE A 137 -4.72 -5.30 -2.95
C ILE A 137 -3.96 -6.16 -1.94
N ALA A 138 -3.82 -5.66 -0.72
CA ALA A 138 -3.15 -6.35 0.36
C ALA A 138 -4.20 -6.84 1.38
N ARG A 139 -4.15 -8.12 1.70
CA ARG A 139 -5.02 -8.75 2.70
C ARG A 139 -4.16 -9.39 3.77
N PHE A 140 -4.49 -9.12 5.02
CA PHE A 140 -3.85 -9.72 6.17
C PHE A 140 -4.89 -10.52 6.93
N ALA A 141 -4.53 -11.75 7.33
CA ALA A 141 -5.38 -12.61 8.12
C ALA A 141 -4.61 -13.18 9.31
N GLN A 142 -5.31 -13.38 10.41
CA GLN A 142 -4.81 -14.10 11.58
C GLN A 142 -5.86 -15.09 12.05
N THR A 143 -5.46 -16.34 12.28
CA THR A 143 -6.35 -17.34 12.87
C THR A 143 -6.62 -17.07 14.35
N GLY A 144 -7.82 -17.42 14.82
CA GLY A 144 -8.21 -17.31 16.22
C GLY A 144 -9.10 -16.12 16.55
N LYS A 145 -9.59 -16.10 17.80
CA LYS A 145 -10.72 -15.25 18.24
C LYS A 145 -10.44 -13.75 18.10
N ARG A 146 -11.42 -13.02 17.55
CA ARG A 146 -11.46 -11.56 17.48
C ARG A 146 -11.09 -10.90 18.82
N SER A 147 -10.05 -10.08 18.81
CA SER A 147 -9.56 -9.33 19.97
C SER A 147 -10.34 -8.00 20.14
N LEU A 148 -10.18 -7.33 21.29
CA LEU A 148 -10.68 -5.97 21.55
C LEU A 148 -10.20 -4.93 20.52
N PHE A 149 -9.11 -5.21 19.79
CA PHE A 149 -8.67 -4.42 18.63
C PHE A 149 -9.71 -4.32 17.50
N SER A 150 -10.72 -5.20 17.46
CA SER A 150 -11.84 -5.12 16.51
C SER A 150 -12.72 -3.89 16.67
N ALA A 151 -12.64 -3.17 17.81
CA ALA A 151 -13.33 -1.90 18.02
C ALA A 151 -12.67 -0.72 17.29
N ILE A 152 -11.41 -0.87 16.87
CA ILE A 152 -10.68 0.18 16.15
C ILE A 152 -11.20 0.24 14.71
N PRO A 153 -11.63 1.42 14.22
CA PRO A 153 -12.07 1.56 12.83
C PRO A 153 -10.96 1.17 11.85
N GLU A 154 -11.27 0.31 10.87
CA GLU A 154 -10.30 -0.19 9.88
C GLU A 154 -9.53 0.94 9.16
N TRP A 155 -10.19 2.07 8.88
CA TRP A 155 -9.54 3.21 8.20
C TRP A 155 -8.39 3.83 9.02
N LEU A 156 -8.43 3.69 10.35
CA LEU A 156 -7.37 4.12 11.25
C LEU A 156 -6.21 3.12 11.23
N ILE A 157 -6.51 1.83 11.12
CA ILE A 157 -5.50 0.77 10.96
C ILE A 157 -4.78 0.92 9.62
N HIS A 158 -5.50 1.30 8.55
CA HIS A 158 -4.92 1.57 7.23
C HIS A 158 -3.88 2.71 7.22
N GLN A 159 -3.77 3.52 8.28
CA GLN A 159 -2.73 4.55 8.34
C GLN A 159 -1.33 3.94 8.34
N VAL A 160 -1.16 2.79 9.00
CA VAL A 160 0.13 2.08 9.06
C VAL A 160 0.55 1.64 7.66
N SER A 161 -0.34 0.98 6.92
CA SER A 161 -0.05 0.54 5.55
C SER A 161 0.19 1.72 4.60
N ASN A 162 -0.59 2.80 4.71
CA ASN A 162 -0.36 4.01 3.93
C ASN A 162 1.04 4.59 4.17
N LYS A 163 1.50 4.65 5.42
CA LYS A 163 2.82 5.16 5.79
C LYS A 163 3.95 4.29 5.24
N VAL A 164 3.83 2.98 5.33
CA VAL A 164 4.79 2.02 4.75
C VAL A 164 4.97 2.28 3.25
N PHE A 165 3.88 2.34 2.48
CA PHE A 165 3.97 2.57 1.04
C PHE A 165 4.47 3.98 0.69
N GLU A 166 4.23 4.99 1.51
CA GLU A 166 4.77 6.34 1.30
C GLU A 166 6.27 6.42 1.45
N GLN A 167 6.83 5.69 2.42
CA GLN A 167 8.27 5.67 2.66
C GLN A 167 9.05 5.07 1.49
N ASP A 168 8.50 4.05 0.84
CA ASP A 168 9.15 3.39 -0.29
C ASP A 168 8.89 4.08 -1.63
N MET A 169 7.83 4.89 -1.73
CA MET A 169 7.32 5.37 -3.01
C MET A 169 8.36 6.11 -3.85
N GLY A 170 9.11 7.03 -3.23
CA GLY A 170 10.15 7.79 -3.93
C GLY A 170 11.33 6.91 -4.37
N PHE A 171 11.67 5.89 -3.58
CA PHE A 171 12.73 4.96 -3.88
C PHE A 171 12.35 4.02 -5.03
N LEU A 172 11.17 3.41 -4.96
CA LEU A 172 10.68 2.49 -6.00
C LEU A 172 10.40 3.19 -7.34
N ALA A 173 9.86 4.42 -7.31
CA ALA A 173 9.68 5.20 -8.53
C ALA A 173 11.03 5.50 -9.20
N SER A 174 12.05 5.84 -8.41
CA SER A 174 13.42 6.05 -8.92
C SER A 174 14.03 4.76 -9.48
N GLN A 175 13.84 3.62 -8.81
CA GLN A 175 14.31 2.32 -9.32
C GLN A 175 13.66 1.96 -10.66
N ASN A 176 12.34 2.19 -10.78
CA ASN A 176 11.60 1.99 -12.01
C ASN A 176 12.18 2.84 -13.16
N GLU A 177 12.47 4.11 -12.90
CA GLU A 177 13.08 5.01 -13.88
C GLU A 177 14.47 4.52 -14.32
N VAL A 178 15.33 4.11 -13.37
CA VAL A 178 16.66 3.58 -13.66
C VAL A 178 16.57 2.33 -14.54
N LEU A 179 15.68 1.39 -14.22
CA LEU A 179 15.51 0.17 -15.02
C LEU A 179 15.10 0.45 -16.47
N LEU A 180 14.19 1.41 -16.68
CA LEU A 180 13.77 1.81 -18.02
C LEU A 180 14.87 2.57 -18.76
N ARG A 181 15.59 3.45 -18.06
CA ARG A 181 16.68 4.26 -18.64
C ARG A 181 17.87 3.41 -19.06
N GLU A 182 18.33 2.52 -18.20
CA GLU A 182 19.47 1.66 -18.50
C GLU A 182 19.10 0.59 -19.54
N GLY A 183 17.85 0.10 -19.53
CA GLY A 183 17.34 -0.78 -20.58
C GLY A 183 18.10 -2.10 -20.72
N VAL A 184 18.73 -2.57 -19.64
CA VAL A 184 19.49 -3.83 -19.59
C VAL A 184 18.83 -4.85 -18.67
N PRO A 185 19.06 -6.17 -18.86
CA PRO A 185 18.53 -7.18 -17.96
C PRO A 185 19.05 -7.00 -16.54
N THR A 186 18.29 -7.44 -15.53
CA THR A 186 18.66 -7.16 -14.14
C THR A 186 20.00 -7.77 -13.73
N SER A 187 20.42 -8.88 -14.35
CA SER A 187 21.74 -9.49 -14.10
C SER A 187 22.93 -8.60 -14.45
N ARG A 188 22.73 -7.55 -15.25
CA ARG A 188 23.75 -6.56 -15.61
C ARG A 188 23.65 -5.28 -14.78
N LEU A 189 22.49 -5.02 -14.20
CA LEU A 189 22.23 -3.78 -13.47
C LEU A 189 22.63 -3.88 -11.99
N TYR A 190 22.37 -5.01 -11.36
CA TYR A 190 22.68 -5.21 -9.95
C TYR A 190 23.08 -6.66 -9.63
N LEU A 191 23.75 -6.83 -8.49
CA LEU A 191 24.13 -8.14 -7.95
C LEU A 191 23.02 -8.67 -7.05
N ASN A 192 22.59 -9.92 -7.27
CA ASN A 192 21.69 -10.61 -6.34
C ASN A 192 22.50 -11.38 -5.28
N LEU A 193 22.28 -11.04 -4.02
CA LEU A 193 22.89 -11.69 -2.87
C LEU A 193 22.05 -12.89 -2.42
N LYS A 194 22.70 -14.03 -2.15
CA LYS A 194 22.03 -15.22 -1.60
C LYS A 194 21.39 -14.97 -0.23
N SER A 195 21.86 -13.96 0.48
CA SER A 195 21.39 -13.58 1.82
C SER A 195 20.19 -12.62 1.82
N SER A 196 19.72 -12.18 0.65
CA SER A 196 18.63 -11.18 0.55
C SER A 196 17.71 -11.40 -0.65
N ASP A 197 18.26 -11.74 -1.82
CA ASP A 197 17.58 -11.53 -3.10
C ASP A 197 17.12 -12.83 -3.78
N VAL A 198 17.07 -13.96 -3.07
CA VAL A 198 16.81 -15.27 -3.70
C VAL A 198 15.42 -15.30 -4.33
N LEU A 199 14.38 -14.79 -3.65
CA LEU A 199 13.02 -14.76 -4.18
C LEU A 199 12.89 -13.79 -5.37
N VAL A 200 13.52 -12.62 -5.27
CA VAL A 200 13.61 -11.62 -6.36
C VAL A 200 14.26 -12.23 -7.60
N LEU A 201 15.39 -12.92 -7.42
CA LEU A 201 16.10 -13.60 -8.51
C LEU A 201 15.23 -14.67 -9.18
N GLU A 202 14.50 -15.47 -8.41
CA GLU A 202 13.58 -16.47 -8.97
C GLU A 202 12.44 -15.83 -9.75
N TYR A 203 11.89 -14.70 -9.28
CA TYR A 203 10.88 -13.96 -10.01
C TYR A 203 11.40 -13.39 -11.34
N ARG A 204 12.59 -12.77 -11.33
CA ARG A 204 13.21 -12.24 -12.57
C ARG A 204 13.55 -13.36 -13.56
N LYS A 205 13.98 -14.53 -13.09
CA LYS A 205 14.16 -15.73 -13.93
C LYS A 205 12.84 -16.31 -14.44
N TRP A 206 11.77 -16.24 -13.65
CA TRP A 206 10.44 -16.64 -14.11
C TRP A 206 9.95 -15.73 -15.24
N LEU A 207 10.17 -14.41 -15.14
CA LEU A 207 9.90 -13.47 -16.23
C LEU A 207 10.69 -13.79 -17.51
N ASP A 208 11.94 -14.24 -17.42
CA ASP A 208 12.68 -14.70 -18.61
C ASP A 208 11.97 -15.84 -19.35
N LYS A 209 11.25 -16.71 -18.62
CA LYS A 209 10.56 -17.87 -19.20
C LYS A 209 9.22 -17.50 -19.82
N VAL A 210 8.45 -16.61 -19.20
CA VAL A 210 7.04 -16.36 -19.58
C VAL A 210 6.77 -14.95 -20.11
N GLY A 211 7.73 -14.03 -19.97
CA GLY A 211 7.56 -12.61 -20.23
C GLY A 211 7.24 -12.29 -21.69
N HIS A 212 7.59 -13.18 -22.63
CA HIS A 212 7.24 -13.03 -24.05
C HIS A 212 5.73 -12.98 -24.31
N GLY A 213 4.89 -13.45 -23.37
CA GLY A 213 3.43 -13.30 -23.44
C GLY A 213 2.90 -11.98 -22.84
N MET A 214 3.78 -11.12 -22.33
CA MET A 214 3.43 -9.83 -21.73
C MET A 214 3.72 -8.67 -22.71
N PRO A 215 3.03 -7.52 -22.60
CA PRO A 215 3.32 -6.36 -23.45
C PRO A 215 4.76 -5.85 -23.33
N TYR A 216 5.32 -5.95 -22.13
CA TYR A 216 6.72 -5.68 -21.81
C TYR A 216 7.08 -6.42 -20.51
N TYR A 217 8.36 -6.67 -20.30
CA TYR A 217 8.90 -7.26 -19.07
C TYR A 217 10.41 -6.99 -18.95
N ILE A 218 10.92 -7.02 -17.72
CA ILE A 218 12.36 -6.99 -17.45
C ILE A 218 12.69 -8.21 -16.60
N GLY A 219 13.29 -9.22 -17.22
CA GLY A 219 13.73 -10.44 -16.58
C GLY A 219 15.19 -10.38 -16.13
N HIS A 220 15.71 -11.52 -15.68
CA HIS A 220 17.08 -11.61 -15.20
C HIS A 220 18.09 -11.53 -16.34
N ARG A 221 17.83 -12.22 -17.46
CA ARG A 221 18.72 -12.26 -18.65
C ARG A 221 18.11 -11.71 -19.92
N SER A 222 16.80 -11.53 -19.95
CA SER A 222 16.04 -11.05 -21.10
C SER A 222 15.12 -9.90 -20.70
N LEU A 223 14.69 -9.12 -21.67
CA LEU A 223 13.73 -8.04 -21.47
C LEU A 223 13.02 -7.74 -22.79
N SER A 224 11.84 -7.17 -22.67
CA SER A 224 11.12 -6.49 -23.74
C SER A 224 10.64 -5.18 -23.15
N LEU A 225 11.16 -4.04 -23.62
CA LEU A 225 10.76 -2.73 -23.11
C LEU A 225 9.40 -2.32 -23.71
N PRO A 226 8.65 -1.48 -23.00
CA PRO A 226 7.43 -0.90 -23.54
C PRO A 226 7.73 -0.05 -24.79
N SER A 227 6.86 -0.14 -25.80
CA SER A 227 7.01 0.58 -27.07
C SER A 227 6.73 2.08 -26.97
N LYS A 228 6.01 2.51 -25.94
CA LYS A 228 5.72 3.90 -25.62
C LYS A 228 6.26 4.20 -24.24
N GLU A 229 6.48 5.48 -23.94
CA GLU A 229 6.79 5.90 -22.57
C GLU A 229 5.52 5.88 -21.71
N ALA A 230 5.66 5.63 -20.41
CA ALA A 230 4.55 5.54 -19.47
C ALA A 230 3.69 6.82 -19.46
N LEU A 231 4.34 7.97 -19.61
CA LEU A 231 3.70 9.28 -19.72
C LEU A 231 2.84 9.38 -20.98
N LEU A 232 3.37 8.90 -22.12
CA LEU A 232 2.69 8.92 -23.41
C LEU A 232 1.57 7.87 -23.49
N GLU A 233 1.70 6.71 -22.83
CA GLU A 233 0.61 5.74 -22.69
C GLU A 233 -0.51 6.29 -21.81
N ALA A 234 -0.15 6.89 -20.67
CA ALA A 234 -1.12 7.52 -19.78
C ALA A 234 -1.87 8.67 -20.46
N ALA A 235 -1.27 9.30 -21.47
CA ALA A 235 -1.86 10.41 -22.20
C ALA A 235 -1.29 10.56 -23.64
N PRO A 236 -1.81 9.81 -24.63
CA PRO A 236 -1.37 9.91 -26.02
C PRO A 236 -1.63 11.31 -26.57
N ALA A 237 -0.74 11.82 -27.44
CA ALA A 237 -0.58 13.23 -27.83
C ALA A 237 -1.86 13.96 -28.36
N GLY A 238 -2.80 14.26 -27.46
CA GLY A 238 -3.53 15.52 -27.26
C GLY A 238 -3.26 16.08 -25.85
N PHE A 239 -2.26 15.51 -25.18
CA PHE A 239 -1.77 15.78 -23.84
C PHE A 239 -0.87 17.02 -23.73
N LEU A 240 -0.31 17.50 -24.84
CA LEU A 240 0.61 18.66 -24.88
C LEU A 240 -0.01 19.95 -24.30
N ALA A 241 -1.34 20.10 -24.37
CA ALA A 241 -2.11 21.18 -23.72
C ALA A 241 -2.28 20.99 -22.19
N ARG A 242 -2.03 19.79 -21.65
CA ARG A 242 -2.30 19.43 -20.25
C ARG A 242 -1.02 19.42 -19.40
N THR A 243 0.11 19.00 -19.96
CA THR A 243 1.44 19.00 -19.30
C THR A 243 2.13 20.36 -19.24
N ALA A 244 1.66 21.36 -19.99
CA ALA A 244 1.96 22.76 -19.66
C ALA A 244 1.48 23.16 -18.23
N SER A 245 0.68 22.33 -17.55
CA SER A 245 0.20 22.56 -16.16
C SER A 245 0.69 21.54 -15.11
N SER A 246 1.48 20.52 -15.49
CA SER A 246 2.12 19.63 -14.51
C SER A 246 3.25 20.39 -13.80
N GLN A 247 2.95 20.99 -12.65
CA GLN A 247 3.87 21.75 -11.82
C GLN A 247 5.14 20.94 -11.45
N PRO A 248 6.30 21.62 -11.32
CA PRO A 248 7.59 20.97 -11.40
C PRO A 248 7.99 20.24 -10.10
N VAL A 249 8.66 19.09 -10.31
CA VAL A 249 9.90 18.65 -9.63
C VAL A 249 9.87 18.48 -8.09
N LYS A 250 10.10 17.22 -7.67
CA LYS A 250 10.38 16.76 -6.29
C LYS A 250 9.20 16.85 -5.31
N GLY A 251 8.39 15.79 -5.27
CA GLY A 251 7.58 15.41 -4.12
C GLY A 251 6.42 16.35 -3.78
N ALA A 252 5.19 15.88 -4.03
CA ALA A 252 3.96 16.32 -3.36
C ALA A 252 3.62 17.82 -3.42
N PHE A 253 3.16 18.32 -4.58
CA PHE A 253 2.48 19.64 -4.66
C PHE A 253 1.21 19.61 -5.52
N GLY A 254 0.39 18.56 -5.36
CA GLY A 254 -0.99 18.58 -5.81
C GLY A 254 -1.93 18.91 -4.65
N GLY A 255 -2.98 19.72 -4.89
CA GLY A 255 -4.07 19.86 -3.92
C GLY A 255 -4.69 18.49 -3.58
N MET A 256 -5.45 18.41 -2.47
CA MET A 256 -6.09 17.16 -2.00
C MET A 256 -6.81 16.35 -3.10
N PHE A 257 -7.32 17.03 -4.13
CA PHE A 257 -8.04 16.46 -5.26
C PHE A 257 -7.29 16.51 -6.62
N ALA A 258 -5.98 16.79 -6.61
CA ALA A 258 -5.16 16.64 -7.82
C ALA A 258 -4.97 15.16 -8.15
N ALA A 259 -5.24 14.78 -9.40
CA ALA A 259 -5.12 13.41 -9.91
C ALA A 259 -3.65 12.96 -10.01
N ASP A 260 -3.04 12.80 -8.86
CA ASP A 260 -1.64 12.47 -8.64
C ASP A 260 -1.57 11.21 -7.76
N LEU A 261 -0.91 10.16 -8.25
CA LEU A 261 -0.75 8.90 -7.52
C LEU A 261 0.22 9.03 -6.33
N THR A 262 0.98 10.12 -6.25
CA THR A 262 1.71 10.42 -5.03
C THR A 262 0.77 10.83 -3.91
N ASN A 263 -0.41 11.39 -4.19
CA ASN A 263 -1.38 11.81 -3.19
C ASN A 263 -2.16 10.61 -2.62
N ARG A 264 -2.10 10.42 -1.29
CA ARG A 264 -2.81 9.39 -0.54
C ARG A 264 -4.30 9.29 -0.87
N TYR A 265 -4.99 10.41 -1.08
CA TYR A 265 -6.40 10.41 -1.45
C TYR A 265 -6.66 9.63 -2.74
N PHE A 266 -5.91 9.92 -3.81
CA PHE A 266 -6.06 9.22 -5.09
C PHE A 266 -5.53 7.81 -5.04
N ARG A 267 -4.35 7.60 -4.44
CA ARG A 267 -3.76 6.27 -4.34
C ARG A 267 -4.64 5.30 -3.56
N HIS A 268 -5.29 5.75 -2.49
CA HIS A 268 -5.95 4.85 -1.53
C HIS A 268 -7.43 5.20 -1.29
N VAL A 269 -7.74 6.42 -0.85
CA VAL A 269 -9.10 6.76 -0.36
C VAL A 269 -10.17 6.60 -1.44
N VAL A 270 -9.89 6.98 -2.69
CA VAL A 270 -10.85 6.81 -3.81
C VAL A 270 -11.20 5.34 -4.05
N HIS A 271 -10.24 4.44 -3.83
CA HIS A 271 -10.36 3.01 -4.10
C HIS A 271 -10.88 2.20 -2.90
N CYS A 272 -10.50 2.58 -1.67
CA CYS A 272 -10.86 1.89 -0.45
C CYS A 272 -12.28 2.29 0.03
N SER A 273 -13.22 1.35 0.05
CA SER A 273 -14.61 1.60 0.51
C SER A 273 -14.68 2.14 1.94
N LYS A 274 -13.87 1.59 2.86
CA LYS A 274 -13.83 1.95 4.28
C LYS A 274 -13.33 3.38 4.49
N CYS A 275 -12.18 3.73 3.92
CA CYS A 275 -11.60 5.07 4.03
C CYS A 275 -12.44 6.13 3.30
N ARG A 276 -13.02 5.78 2.15
CA ARG A 276 -13.97 6.65 1.44
C ARG A 276 -15.21 6.96 2.25
N ALA A 277 -15.80 5.95 2.90
CA ALA A 277 -16.96 6.14 3.76
C ALA A 277 -16.61 7.00 4.98
N ALA A 278 -15.48 6.73 5.62
CA ALA A 278 -14.96 7.55 6.73
C ALA A 278 -14.75 9.00 6.31
N PHE A 279 -14.10 9.24 5.17
CA PHE A 279 -13.89 10.59 4.61
C PHE A 279 -15.21 11.33 4.38
N ARG A 280 -16.22 10.67 3.77
CA ARG A 280 -17.55 11.28 3.57
C ARG A 280 -18.22 11.63 4.88
N LYS A 281 -18.18 10.73 5.88
CA LYS A 281 -18.75 10.97 7.21
C LYS A 281 -18.07 12.15 7.90
N LEU A 282 -16.74 12.17 7.92
CA LEU A 282 -15.94 13.25 8.51
C LEU A 282 -16.23 14.59 7.82
N LYS A 283 -16.33 14.62 6.48
CA LYS A 283 -16.70 15.83 5.73
C LYS A 283 -18.11 16.30 6.05
N SER A 284 -19.07 15.38 6.23
CA SER A 284 -20.43 15.72 6.64
C SER A 284 -20.45 16.34 8.03
N VAL A 285 -19.79 15.70 9.00
CA VAL A 285 -19.68 16.22 10.38
C VAL A 285 -18.97 17.57 10.39
N GLN A 286 -17.86 17.72 9.67
CA GLN A 286 -17.14 19.00 9.54
C GLN A 286 -18.05 20.14 9.07
N LYS A 287 -18.88 19.90 8.04
CA LYS A 287 -19.84 20.90 7.53
C LYS A 287 -20.91 21.24 8.58
N MET A 288 -21.49 20.22 9.22
CA MET A 288 -22.51 20.43 10.25
C MET A 288 -21.95 21.18 11.47
N SER A 289 -20.75 20.84 11.91
CA SER A 289 -20.04 21.54 12.99
C SER A 289 -19.72 22.99 12.63
N ALA A 290 -19.36 23.29 11.38
CA ALA A 290 -19.14 24.66 10.92
C ALA A 290 -20.45 25.49 10.99
N ILE A 291 -21.56 24.92 10.52
CA ILE A 291 -22.88 25.56 10.58
C ILE A 291 -23.30 25.78 12.04
N LEU A 292 -23.13 24.77 12.90
CA LEU A 292 -23.48 24.87 14.32
C LEU A 292 -22.63 25.92 15.05
N ALA A 293 -21.33 25.98 14.77
CA ALA A 293 -20.44 27.01 15.31
C ALA A 293 -20.89 28.41 14.87
N LEU A 294 -21.25 28.61 13.60
CA LEU A 294 -21.75 29.88 13.10
C LEU A 294 -23.07 30.29 13.79
N LEU A 295 -24.04 29.37 13.89
CA LEU A 295 -25.32 29.62 14.54
C LEU A 295 -25.17 29.94 16.03
N SER A 296 -24.22 29.29 16.70
CA SER A 296 -23.93 29.54 18.12
C SER A 296 -23.39 30.95 18.39
N VAL A 297 -22.90 31.66 17.37
CA VAL A 297 -22.46 33.06 17.47
C VAL A 297 -23.59 34.02 17.08
N VAL A 298 -24.32 33.72 15.99
CA VAL A 298 -25.31 34.65 15.42
C VAL A 298 -26.61 34.73 16.24
N ILE A 299 -27.13 33.60 16.73
CA ILE A 299 -28.42 33.56 17.43
C ILE A 299 -28.36 34.29 18.79
N PRO A 300 -27.29 34.16 19.61
CA PRO A 300 -27.20 34.87 20.88
C PRO A 300 -27.11 36.39 20.79
N LEU A 301 -26.58 36.90 19.68
CA LEU A 301 -26.47 38.33 19.42
C LEU A 301 -27.82 38.98 19.07
N THR A 302 -28.83 38.17 18.71
CA THR A 302 -30.10 38.67 18.16
C THR A 302 -31.30 38.35 19.04
N ILE A 303 -31.39 37.16 19.66
CA ILE A 303 -32.66 36.66 20.20
C ILE A 303 -32.57 36.05 21.62
N LEU A 304 -31.40 35.60 22.10
CA LEU A 304 -31.32 34.80 23.36
C LEU A 304 -31.10 35.61 24.64
N ASP A 305 -31.80 35.21 25.70
CA ASP A 305 -31.63 35.68 27.08
C ASP A 305 -30.31 35.20 27.72
N ARG A 306 -29.86 35.90 28.78
CA ARG A 306 -28.58 35.65 29.48
C ARG A 306 -28.22 34.16 29.73
N PRO A 307 -29.09 33.30 30.27
CA PRO A 307 -28.72 31.89 30.53
C PRO A 307 -28.48 31.09 29.24
N TRP A 308 -29.23 31.38 28.17
CA TRP A 308 -29.10 30.70 26.88
C TRP A 308 -27.87 31.14 26.08
N ARG A 309 -27.33 32.33 26.37
CA ARG A 309 -26.04 32.78 25.81
C ARG A 309 -24.89 31.89 26.28
N LEU A 310 -24.88 31.49 27.55
CA LEU A 310 -23.86 30.58 28.08
C LEU A 310 -23.92 29.19 27.43
N VAL A 311 -25.12 28.64 27.25
CA VAL A 311 -25.32 27.36 26.55
C VAL A 311 -24.81 27.45 25.10
N SER A 312 -25.07 28.56 24.42
CA SER A 312 -24.62 28.77 23.05
C SER A 312 -23.10 28.83 22.93
N VAL A 313 -22.41 29.45 23.89
CA VAL A 313 -20.93 29.43 23.96
C VAL A 313 -20.42 27.99 24.09
N VAL A 314 -20.99 27.19 24.99
CA VAL A 314 -20.59 25.78 25.16
C VAL A 314 -20.80 24.98 23.88
N VAL A 315 -21.97 25.12 23.24
CA VAL A 315 -22.27 24.46 21.96
C VAL A 315 -21.28 24.89 20.88
N GLY A 316 -20.97 26.18 20.80
CA GLY A 316 -19.97 26.72 19.87
C GLY A 316 -18.59 26.14 20.10
N SER A 317 -18.13 26.07 21.36
CA SER A 317 -16.84 25.46 21.72
C SER A 317 -16.77 23.99 21.33
N VAL A 318 -17.82 23.20 21.60
CA VAL A 318 -17.89 21.78 21.20
C VAL A 318 -17.90 21.64 19.68
N ALA A 319 -18.65 22.50 18.97
CA ALA A 319 -18.69 22.51 17.51
C ALA A 319 -17.33 22.83 16.89
N LEU A 320 -16.61 23.82 17.43
CA LEU A 320 -15.25 24.17 17.00
C LEU A 320 -14.26 23.03 17.27
N ALA A 321 -14.33 22.38 18.45
CA ALA A 321 -13.52 21.22 18.75
C ALA A 321 -13.78 20.06 17.78
N ALA A 322 -15.05 19.77 17.48
CA ALA A 322 -15.43 18.76 16.50
C ALA A 322 -14.94 19.11 15.08
N LEU A 323 -15.00 20.38 14.68
CA LEU A 323 -14.49 20.87 13.40
C LEU A 323 -12.98 20.64 13.28
N TYR A 324 -12.21 21.00 14.33
CA TYR A 324 -10.77 20.79 14.39
C TYR A 324 -10.41 19.30 14.31
N LEU A 325 -11.08 18.45 15.12
CA LEU A 325 -10.85 17.00 15.11
C LEU A 325 -11.17 16.39 13.74
N CYS A 326 -12.26 16.82 13.09
CA CYS A 326 -12.58 16.38 11.73
C CYS A 326 -11.53 16.81 10.72
N GLU A 327 -11.01 18.04 10.83
CA GLU A 327 -9.93 18.51 9.96
C GLU A 327 -8.67 17.67 10.12
N GLN A 328 -8.25 17.37 11.35
CA GLN A 328 -7.08 16.51 11.61
C GLN A 328 -7.29 15.09 11.08
N ALA A 329 -8.47 14.50 11.29
CA ALA A 329 -8.79 13.17 10.77
C ALA A 329 -8.82 13.14 9.23
N ILE A 330 -9.35 14.19 8.60
CA ILE A 330 -9.34 14.35 7.13
C ILE A 330 -7.90 14.50 6.62
N LYS A 331 -7.07 15.32 7.28
CA LYS A 331 -5.64 15.43 6.94
C LYS A 331 -4.98 14.07 7.00
N MET A 332 -5.13 13.33 8.09
CA MET A 332 -4.58 11.98 8.24
C MET A 332 -5.00 11.03 7.10
N LEU A 333 -6.25 11.09 6.65
CA LEU A 333 -6.74 10.29 5.52
C LEU A 333 -6.19 10.72 4.14
N THR A 334 -5.77 11.97 3.98
CA THR A 334 -5.55 12.57 2.64
C THR A 334 -4.14 13.09 2.41
N THR A 335 -3.37 13.37 3.46
CA THR A 335 -2.01 13.90 3.36
C THR A 335 -1.00 12.77 3.51
N ASN A 336 0.05 12.81 2.69
CA ASN A 336 1.18 11.89 2.84
C ASN A 336 2.00 12.24 4.06
N GLU A 337 2.54 11.23 4.73
CA GLU A 337 3.63 11.41 5.68
C GLU A 337 4.94 11.53 4.89
N MET A 338 5.50 12.74 4.87
CA MET A 338 6.86 12.96 4.39
C MET A 338 7.80 12.80 5.58
N ARG A 339 8.69 11.79 5.55
CA ARG A 339 9.76 11.70 6.54
C ARG A 339 10.69 12.89 6.33
N ALA A 340 10.81 13.76 7.32
CA ALA A 340 11.83 14.79 7.28
C ALA A 340 13.20 14.12 7.20
N HIS A 341 13.91 14.32 6.09
CA HIS A 341 15.32 13.93 6.04
C HIS A 341 16.05 14.71 7.14
N ARG A 342 16.82 14.02 7.99
CA ARG A 342 17.76 14.71 8.88
C ARG A 342 18.63 15.58 7.99
N LYS A 343 18.52 16.90 8.14
CA LYS A 343 19.51 17.81 7.59
C LYS A 343 20.83 17.37 8.19
N THR A 344 21.74 16.89 7.37
CA THR A 344 23.13 16.73 7.74
C THR A 344 23.61 18.10 8.19
N VAL A 345 23.94 18.22 9.49
CA VAL A 345 24.63 19.36 10.07
C VAL A 345 26.10 19.24 9.71
#